data_AF-A0A354T525-F1
#
_entry.id   AF-A0A354T525-F1
#
_cell.length_a   1.000
_cell.length_b   1.000
_cell.length_c   1.000
_cell.angle_alpha   90.00
_cell.angle_beta   90.00
_cell.angle_gamma   90.00
#
_symmetry.space_group_name_H-M   'P 1'
#
loop_
_entity.id
_entity.type
_entity.pdbx_description
1 polymer ?
#
loop_
_entity_poly.entity_id
_entity_poly.type
_entity_poly.pdbx_seq_one_letter_code
_entity_poly.pdbx_strand_id
1 'polypeptide(L)'
;PNGCGRPYNADFGFVGRSPNKYAMFVGGSIRGNRLAGLEYKTVLGEDVPGKVRSFLEAFKAGRQAGEIFADWFERTRTKGAEPTPEQFHIELAERAAKLAGEKAGEAG
;
A
#
# COMPACT_ATOMS: atom_id res chain seq x y z
N PRO A 1 -5.70 -5.88 9.89
CA PRO A 1 -4.73 -4.95 10.50
C PRO A 1 -5.47 -3.73 11.07
N ASN A 2 -5.11 -3.33 12.28
CA ASN A 2 -5.91 -2.36 13.06
C ASN A 2 -5.95 -0.94 12.48
N GLY A 3 -5.10 -0.62 11.48
CA GLY A 3 -5.19 0.64 10.75
C GLY A 3 -4.98 1.90 11.60
N CYS A 4 -4.37 1.79 12.79
CA CYS A 4 -4.25 2.87 13.76
C CYS A 4 -3.55 4.13 13.20
N GLY A 5 -2.58 3.95 12.29
CA GLY A 5 -1.92 5.06 11.58
C GLY A 5 -2.75 5.68 10.44
N ARG A 6 -3.99 5.21 10.24
CA ARG A 6 -4.92 5.61 9.17
C ARG A 6 -4.28 5.59 7.77
N PRO A 7 -3.58 4.51 7.38
CA PRO A 7 -2.77 4.48 6.15
C PRO A 7 -3.61 4.65 4.87
N TYR A 8 -4.89 4.28 4.92
CA TYR A 8 -5.79 4.36 3.76
C TYR A 8 -6.25 5.78 3.42
N ASN A 9 -6.00 6.76 4.28
CA ASN A 9 -6.29 8.18 3.99
C ASN A 9 -5.06 8.93 3.49
N ALA A 10 -3.89 8.32 3.53
CA ALA A 10 -2.65 9.00 3.14
C ALA A 10 -2.49 9.01 1.60
N ASP A 11 -1.74 9.99 1.10
CA ASP A 11 -1.27 10.01 -0.29
C ASP A 11 -0.50 8.72 -0.61
N PHE A 12 0.33 8.29 0.35
CA PHE A 12 1.04 7.00 0.37
C PHE A 12 0.82 6.29 1.71
N GLY A 13 0.20 5.12 1.66
CA GLY A 13 -0.03 4.26 2.82
C GLY A 13 0.82 2.99 2.75
N PHE A 14 1.48 2.63 3.85
CA PHE A 14 2.25 1.39 3.95
C PHE A 14 1.67 0.53 5.07
N VAL A 15 1.22 -0.67 4.72
CA VAL A 15 0.69 -1.65 5.68
C VAL A 15 1.67 -2.81 5.77
N GLY A 16 2.31 -2.96 6.93
CA GLY A 16 3.25 -4.05 7.18
C GLY A 16 2.58 -5.40 6.98
N ARG A 17 3.14 -6.21 6.09
CA ARG A 17 2.76 -7.61 5.91
C ARG A 17 3.70 -8.44 6.77
N SER A 18 4.99 -8.51 6.46
CA SER A 18 6.03 -9.25 7.23
C SER A 18 7.22 -8.35 7.59
N PRO A 19 8.23 -8.82 8.34
CA PRO A 19 9.47 -8.07 8.51
C PRO A 19 9.99 -7.61 7.14
N ASN A 20 10.24 -6.31 7.02
CA ASN A 20 10.71 -5.64 5.82
C ASN A 20 9.81 -5.77 4.57
N LYS A 21 8.52 -6.13 4.69
CA LYS A 21 7.56 -6.21 3.56
C LYS A 21 6.28 -5.46 3.83
N TYR A 22 5.84 -4.68 2.84
CA TYR A 22 4.68 -3.78 2.96
C TYR A 22 3.75 -3.92 1.76
N ALA A 23 2.44 -3.86 2.00
CA ALA A 23 1.50 -3.47 0.95
C ALA A 23 1.49 -1.94 0.86
N MET A 24 1.57 -1.42 -0.36
CA MET A 24 1.60 0.01 -0.64
C MET A 24 0.27 0.42 -1.25
N PHE A 25 -0.39 1.37 -0.60
CA PHE A 25 -1.62 2.01 -1.02
C PHE A 25 -1.31 3.44 -1.48
N VAL A 26 -1.93 3.91 -2.56
CA VAL A 26 -1.69 5.24 -3.13
C VAL A 26 -2.99 5.91 -3.53
N GLY A 27 -3.03 7.24 -3.45
CA GLY A 27 -4.16 8.04 -3.95
C GLY A 27 -5.25 8.29 -2.93
N GLY A 28 -4.92 8.19 -1.63
CA GLY A 28 -5.77 8.74 -0.58
C GLY A 28 -5.69 10.27 -0.56
N SER A 29 -6.37 10.89 0.41
CA SER A 29 -6.24 12.32 0.63
C SER A 29 -6.15 12.65 2.10
N ILE A 30 -5.14 13.44 2.46
CA ILE A 30 -4.97 13.97 3.83
C ILE A 30 -6.21 14.74 4.34
N ARG A 31 -7.03 15.26 3.43
CA ARG A 31 -8.32 15.91 3.74
C ARG A 31 -9.38 14.92 4.24
N GLY A 32 -9.16 13.61 4.12
CA GLY A 32 -10.07 12.56 4.55
C GLY A 32 -11.28 12.35 3.65
N ASN A 33 -11.29 12.93 2.44
CA ASN A 33 -12.38 12.81 1.48
C ASN A 33 -12.20 11.67 0.46
N ARG A 34 -11.11 10.89 0.58
CA ARG A 34 -10.77 9.82 -0.36
C ARG A 34 -9.92 8.73 0.28
N LEU A 35 -10.23 7.49 -0.06
CA LEU A 35 -9.43 6.31 0.29
C LEU A 35 -8.41 5.98 -0.81
N ALA A 36 -7.20 5.65 -0.37
CA ALA A 36 -6.11 5.13 -1.19
C ALA A 36 -6.45 3.74 -1.72
N GLY A 37 -6.05 3.44 -2.95
CA GLY A 37 -6.18 2.11 -3.56
C GLY A 37 -4.90 1.29 -3.42
N LEU A 38 -5.00 -0.04 -3.43
CA LEU A 38 -3.85 -0.94 -3.40
C LEU A 38 -3.05 -0.85 -4.70
N GLU A 39 -1.83 -0.34 -4.62
CA GLU A 39 -0.94 -0.17 -5.78
C GLU A 39 0.04 -1.34 -5.90
N TYR A 40 0.68 -1.72 -4.79
CA TYR A 40 1.57 -2.88 -4.75
C TYR A 40 1.19 -3.80 -3.59
N LYS A 41 0.97 -5.08 -3.92
CA LYS A 41 0.69 -6.13 -2.92
C LYS A 41 1.85 -6.35 -1.96
N THR A 42 3.09 -6.23 -2.45
CA THR A 42 4.31 -6.42 -1.66
C THR A 42 5.42 -5.53 -2.21
N VAL A 43 6.05 -4.76 -1.31
CA VAL A 43 7.22 -3.93 -1.54
C VAL A 43 8.21 -4.22 -0.40
N LEU A 44 9.48 -4.44 -0.72
CA LEU A 44 10.54 -4.54 0.28
C LEU A 44 10.84 -3.15 0.86
N GLY A 45 11.20 -3.05 2.14
CA GLY A 45 11.46 -1.76 2.77
C GLY A 45 12.56 -0.95 2.06
N GLU A 46 13.58 -1.63 1.53
CA GLU A 46 14.66 -1.00 0.75
C GLU A 46 14.19 -0.42 -0.61
N ASP A 47 13.12 -0.98 -1.19
CA ASP A 47 12.56 -0.54 -2.47
C ASP A 47 11.59 0.64 -2.32
N VAL A 48 11.06 0.87 -1.12
CA VAL A 48 10.04 1.90 -0.85
C VAL A 48 10.45 3.29 -1.37
N PRO A 49 11.68 3.80 -1.09
CA PRO A 49 12.09 5.10 -1.60
C PRO A 49 12.06 5.19 -3.13
N GLY A 50 12.45 4.11 -3.82
CA GLY A 50 12.43 4.04 -5.28
C GLY A 50 11.01 4.05 -5.84
N LYS A 51 10.09 3.28 -5.21
CA LYS A 51 8.68 3.29 -5.58
C LYS A 51 8.08 4.69 -5.41
N VAL A 52 8.22 5.31 -4.24
CA VAL A 52 7.69 6.65 -3.97
C VAL A 52 8.27 7.69 -4.93
N ARG A 53 9.59 7.65 -5.20
CA ARG A 53 10.26 8.59 -6.10
C ARG A 53 9.60 8.63 -7.49
N SER A 54 9.26 7.48 -8.07
CA SER A 54 8.62 7.42 -9.39
C SER A 54 7.28 8.16 -9.46
N PHE A 55 6.49 8.13 -8.39
CA PHE A 55 5.25 8.92 -8.29
C PHE A 55 5.54 10.41 -8.14
N LEU A 56 6.52 10.76 -7.32
CA LEU A 56 6.89 12.16 -7.08
C LEU A 56 7.51 12.83 -8.32
N GLU A 57 8.26 12.09 -9.13
CA GLU A 57 8.80 12.57 -10.40
C GLU A 57 7.67 12.84 -11.41
N ALA A 58 6.71 11.91 -11.52
CA ALA A 58 5.53 12.11 -12.35
C ALA A 58 4.67 13.28 -11.86
N PHE A 59 4.51 13.44 -10.53
CA PHE A 59 3.83 14.57 -9.93
C PHE A 59 4.53 15.89 -10.28
N LYS A 60 5.85 15.96 -10.09
CA LYS A 60 6.64 17.14 -10.44
C LYS A 60 6.47 17.53 -11.91
N ALA A 61 6.45 16.56 -12.81
CA ALA A 61 6.36 16.79 -14.25
C ALA A 61 4.94 17.16 -14.73
N GLY A 62 3.90 16.61 -14.08
CA GLY A 62 2.52 16.70 -14.58
C GLY A 62 1.55 17.51 -13.72
N ARG A 63 2.01 18.10 -12.60
CA ARG A 63 1.14 18.90 -11.73
C ARG A 63 0.86 20.29 -12.28
N GLN A 64 -0.32 20.81 -11.97
CA GLN A 64 -0.69 22.20 -12.21
C GLN A 64 -0.17 23.11 -11.08
N ALA A 65 -0.16 24.42 -11.33
CA ALA A 65 0.26 25.39 -10.32
C ALA A 65 -0.66 25.30 -9.08
N GLY A 66 -0.06 25.15 -7.91
CA GLY A 66 -0.80 25.00 -6.64
C GLY A 66 -1.44 23.63 -6.40
N GLU A 67 -1.33 22.68 -7.33
CA GLU A 67 -1.90 21.34 -7.20
C GLU A 67 -1.12 20.51 -6.16
N ILE A 68 -1.83 19.88 -5.24
CA ILE A 68 -1.28 18.90 -4.28
C ILE A 68 -1.28 17.49 -4.90
N PHE A 69 -0.51 16.57 -4.29
CA PHE A 69 -0.36 15.22 -4.83
C PHE A 69 -1.70 14.49 -4.99
N ALA A 70 -2.58 14.54 -3.99
CA ALA A 70 -3.89 13.88 -4.05
C ALA A 70 -4.74 14.31 -5.26
N ASP A 71 -4.77 15.62 -5.57
CA ASP A 71 -5.56 16.18 -6.67
C ASP A 71 -4.95 15.81 -8.02
N TRP A 72 -3.62 15.90 -8.13
CA TRP A 72 -2.91 15.44 -9.33
C TRP A 72 -3.12 13.94 -9.59
N PHE A 73 -3.03 13.12 -8.53
CA PHE A 73 -3.18 11.68 -8.66
C PHE A 73 -4.58 11.33 -9.14
N GLU A 74 -5.62 11.92 -8.56
CA GLU A 74 -7.01 11.75 -9.03
C GLU A 74 -7.18 12.12 -10.51
N ARG A 75 -6.62 13.26 -10.92
CA ARG A 75 -6.79 13.76 -12.29
C ARG A 75 -6.07 12.90 -13.33
N THR A 76 -4.96 12.25 -12.96
CA THR A 76 -4.03 11.64 -13.92
C THR A 76 -3.89 10.12 -13.80
N ARG A 77 -4.41 9.52 -12.73
CA ARG A 77 -4.22 8.10 -12.42
C ARG A 77 -5.53 7.44 -12.01
N THR A 78 -5.68 6.19 -12.38
CA THR A 78 -6.71 5.31 -11.81
C THR A 78 -6.14 4.66 -10.55
N LYS A 79 -6.81 4.81 -9.41
CA LYS A 79 -6.42 4.11 -8.17
C LYS A 79 -6.66 2.60 -8.31
N GLY A 80 -5.83 1.81 -7.63
CA GLY A 80 -6.04 0.37 -7.50
C GLY A 80 -7.29 0.02 -6.68
N ALA A 81 -7.50 -1.28 -6.46
CA ALA A 81 -8.65 -1.78 -5.69
C ALA A 81 -8.72 -1.12 -4.31
N GLU A 82 -9.93 -0.76 -3.87
CA GLU A 82 -10.13 -0.18 -2.55
C GLU A 82 -9.71 -1.17 -1.45
N PRO A 83 -9.25 -0.66 -0.29
CA PRO A 83 -8.93 -1.50 0.84
C PRO A 83 -10.19 -2.21 1.32
N THR A 84 -10.19 -3.54 1.30
CA THR A 84 -11.31 -4.35 1.82
C THR A 84 -10.86 -5.19 3.03
N PRO A 85 -11.75 -5.52 3.97
CA PRO A 85 -11.43 -6.41 5.09
C PRO A 85 -10.82 -7.75 4.64
N GLU A 86 -11.26 -8.29 3.51
CA GLU A 86 -10.87 -9.61 2.99
C GLU A 86 -9.41 -9.66 2.52
N GLN A 87 -8.86 -8.54 2.04
CA GLN A 87 -7.44 -8.39 1.67
C GLN A 87 -6.48 -8.64 2.85
N PHE A 88 -7.02 -8.76 4.05
CA PHE A 88 -6.29 -9.03 5.28
C PHE A 88 -6.51 -10.44 5.82
N HIS A 89 -7.66 -11.07 5.56
CA HIS A 89 -7.94 -12.44 5.98
C HIS A 89 -7.23 -13.47 5.10
N ILE A 90 -7.11 -13.20 3.79
CA ILE A 90 -6.40 -14.07 2.84
C ILE A 90 -4.94 -14.28 3.27
N GLU A 91 -4.26 -13.22 3.71
CA GLU A 91 -2.86 -13.30 4.14
C GLU A 91 -2.66 -14.00 5.50
N LEU A 92 -3.62 -13.88 6.42
CA LEU A 92 -3.60 -14.63 7.68
C LEU A 92 -3.72 -16.13 7.41
N ALA A 93 -4.61 -16.51 6.50
CA ALA A 93 -4.78 -17.89 6.07
C ALA A 93 -3.53 -18.42 5.33
N GLU A 94 -2.95 -17.65 4.40
CA GLU A 94 -1.72 -18.02 3.69
C GLU A 94 -0.52 -18.17 4.63
N ARG A 95 -0.39 -17.30 5.63
CA ARG A 95 0.66 -17.41 6.66
C ARG A 95 0.46 -18.57 7.60
N ALA A 96 -0.77 -18.82 8.03
CA ALA A 96 -1.10 -19.99 8.83
C ALA A 96 -0.77 -21.27 8.06
N ALA A 97 -1.10 -21.32 6.77
CA ALA A 97 -0.77 -22.45 5.90
C ALA A 97 0.75 -22.63 5.73
N LYS A 98 1.50 -21.53 5.52
CA LYS A 98 2.96 -21.59 5.40
C LYS A 98 3.64 -22.07 6.68
N LEU A 99 3.24 -21.53 7.84
CA LEU A 99 3.77 -21.94 9.15
C LEU A 99 3.42 -23.40 9.49
N ALA A 100 2.23 -23.86 9.08
CA ALA A 100 1.84 -25.27 9.24
C ALA A 100 2.69 -26.20 8.36
N GLY A 101 3.01 -25.80 7.13
CA GLY A 101 3.89 -26.56 6.24
C GLY A 101 5.34 -26.64 6.72
N GLU A 102 5.90 -25.54 7.25
CA GLU A 102 7.27 -25.50 7.79
C GLU A 102 7.44 -26.41 9.01
N LYS A 103 6.47 -26.42 9.94
CA LYS A 103 6.48 -27.32 11.11
C LYS A 103 6.39 -28.80 10.75
N ALA A 104 5.71 -29.15 9.66
CA ALA A 104 5.62 -30.54 9.21
C ALA A 104 6.93 -31.04 8.57
N GLY A 105 7.76 -30.14 8.03
CA GLY A 105 9.06 -30.47 7.44
C GLY A 105 10.21 -30.61 8.44
N GLU A 106 10.14 -29.94 9.60
CA GLU A 106 11.14 -30.09 10.68
C GLU A 106 10.93 -31.35 11.54
N ALA A 107 9.78 -32.01 11.42
CA ALA A 107 9.40 -33.18 12.22
C ALA A 107 9.63 -34.54 11.52
N GLY A 108 10.23 -34.54 10.32
CA GLY A 108 10.59 -35.74 9.55
C GLY A 108 12.09 -35.84 9.33
#